data_AF-X1NYY9-F1
#
_entry.id   AF-X1NYY9-F1
#
_cell.length_a   1.000
_cell.length_b   1.000
_cell.length_c   1.000
_cell.angle_alpha   90.00
_cell.angle_beta   90.00
_cell.angle_gamma   90.00
#
_symmetry.space_group_name_H-M   'P 1'
#
loop_
_entity.id
_entity.type
_entity.pdbx_description
1 polymer ?
#
loop_
_entity_poly.entity_id
_entity_poly.type
_entity_poly.pdbx_seq_one_letter_code
_entity_poly.pdbx_strand_id
1 'polypeptide(L)'
;MSRKIDPEYLDRENLEKLQLKRLKKVLDRVYHKVPFYREAFDARKVKPDNIKNLKDLERLPFTTREDLRAGYPYGFLTSSLSRLVRLHTSTGTTGKPKAVLFTQKDIDQAARLITRSMSMTGAGPEDVFQNMMSYGL
;
A
#
# COMPACT_ATOMS: atom_id res chain seq x y z
N MET A 1 -20.94 20.23 -2.19
CA MET A 1 -19.96 19.13 -2.14
C MET A 1 -19.23 19.19 -0.81
N SER A 2 -19.36 18.17 0.05
CA SER A 2 -18.64 18.12 1.33
C SER A 2 -17.12 18.18 1.06
N ARG A 3 -16.45 19.26 1.50
CA ARG A 3 -14.98 19.33 1.48
C ARG A 3 -14.49 18.15 2.32
N LYS A 4 -13.93 17.13 1.67
CA LYS A 4 -13.17 16.10 2.37
C LYS A 4 -12.06 16.82 3.13
N ILE A 5 -12.10 16.72 4.45
CA ILE A 5 -11.05 17.26 5.32
C ILE A 5 -9.73 16.63 4.86
N ASP A 6 -8.74 17.46 4.58
CA ASP A 6 -7.41 17.01 4.20
C ASP A 6 -6.74 16.32 5.40
N PRO A 7 -6.31 15.04 5.26
CA PRO A 7 -5.66 14.31 6.34
C PRO A 7 -4.46 15.02 6.98
N GLU A 8 -3.83 15.97 6.29
CA GLU A 8 -2.67 16.74 6.78
C GLU A 8 -3.01 17.65 7.98
N TYR A 9 -4.27 18.02 8.15
CA TYR A 9 -4.73 18.91 9.23
C TYR A 9 -5.62 18.21 10.26
N LEU A 10 -5.66 16.87 10.26
CA LEU A 10 -6.40 16.13 11.28
C LEU A 10 -5.63 16.17 12.61
N ASP A 11 -6.36 16.36 13.70
CA ASP A 11 -5.82 16.06 15.03
C ASP A 11 -5.49 14.56 15.16
N ARG A 12 -4.77 14.23 16.23
CA ARG A 12 -4.28 12.86 16.46
C ARG A 12 -5.41 11.84 16.53
N GLU A 13 -6.51 12.17 17.21
CA GLU A 13 -7.63 11.25 17.42
C GLU A 13 -8.33 10.93 16.08
N ASN A 14 -8.61 11.96 15.28
CA ASN A 14 -9.26 11.82 13.99
C ASN A 14 -8.34 11.13 12.96
N LEU A 15 -7.03 11.36 13.04
CA LEU A 15 -6.06 10.64 12.23
C LEU A 15 -6.04 9.14 12.57
N GLU A 16 -6.02 8.77 13.85
CA GLU A 16 -6.04 7.37 14.28
C GLU A 16 -7.34 6.66 13.88
N LYS A 17 -8.50 7.34 13.98
CA LYS A 17 -9.79 6.83 13.48
C LYS A 17 -9.74 6.56 11.97
N LEU A 18 -9.16 7.49 11.20
CA LEU A 18 -9.00 7.32 9.75
C LEU A 18 -8.06 6.15 9.42
N GLN A 19 -6.94 6.04 10.12
CA GLN A 19 -5.97 4.94 9.96
C GLN A 19 -6.61 3.59 10.26
N LEU A 20 -7.30 3.45 11.40
CA LEU A 20 -7.98 2.21 11.78
C LEU A 20 -9.04 1.80 10.75
N LYS A 21 -9.85 2.77 10.27
CA LYS A 21 -10.85 2.53 9.23
C LYS A 21 -10.22 2.00 7.94
N ARG A 22 -9.11 2.61 7.50
CA ARG A 22 -8.39 2.19 6.28
C ARG A 22 -7.70 0.84 6.47
N LEU A 23 -7.08 0.62 7.62
CA LEU A 23 -6.44 -0.65 7.98
C LEU A 23 -7.44 -1.81 7.91
N LYS A 24 -8.58 -1.70 8.59
CA LYS A 24 -9.63 -2.74 8.55
C LYS A 24 -10.04 -3.10 7.13
N LYS A 25 -10.22 -2.10 6.26
CA LYS A 25 -10.54 -2.31 4.85
C LYS A 25 -9.44 -3.06 4.09
N VAL A 26 -8.18 -2.79 4.40
CA VAL A 26 -7.05 -3.52 3.80
C VAL A 26 -7.02 -4.95 4.30
N LEU A 27 -7.12 -5.17 5.62
CA LEU A 27 -7.10 -6.49 6.24
C LEU A 27 -8.23 -7.38 5.74
N ASP A 28 -9.45 -6.85 5.69
CA ASP A 28 -10.61 -7.54 5.14
C ASP A 28 -10.39 -7.96 3.68
N ARG A 29 -9.91 -7.02 2.85
CA ARG A 29 -9.63 -7.29 1.43
C ARG A 29 -8.58 -8.39 1.25
N VAL A 30 -7.46 -8.32 1.98
CA VAL A 30 -6.36 -9.28 1.79
C VAL A 30 -6.71 -10.65 2.37
N TYR A 31 -7.43 -10.70 3.49
CA TYR A 31 -7.90 -11.95 4.09
C TYR A 31 -8.80 -12.74 3.13
N HIS A 32 -9.70 -12.06 2.42
CA HIS A 32 -10.63 -12.73 1.50
C HIS A 32 -10.03 -13.04 0.13
N LYS A 33 -9.07 -12.23 -0.35
CA LYS A 33 -8.59 -12.32 -1.73
C LYS A 33 -7.22 -12.97 -1.91
N VAL A 34 -6.42 -13.08 -0.85
CA VAL A 34 -5.04 -13.56 -0.94
C VAL A 34 -4.89 -14.78 -0.05
N PRO A 35 -4.72 -16.00 -0.62
CA PRO A 35 -4.60 -17.23 0.16
C PRO A 35 -3.50 -17.17 1.24
N PHE A 36 -2.34 -16.61 0.91
CA PHE A 36 -1.24 -16.42 1.86
C PHE A 36 -1.69 -15.66 3.13
N TYR A 37 -2.39 -14.53 2.98
CA TYR A 37 -2.83 -13.74 4.13
C TYR A 37 -3.93 -14.44 4.92
N ARG A 38 -4.85 -15.15 4.24
CA ARG A 38 -5.86 -15.97 4.92
C ARG A 38 -5.22 -17.02 5.82
N GLU A 39 -4.30 -17.79 5.26
CA GLU A 39 -3.59 -18.87 5.97
C GLU A 39 -2.74 -18.31 7.12
N ALA A 40 -1.98 -17.24 6.89
CA ALA A 40 -1.15 -16.63 7.91
C ALA A 40 -1.98 -16.02 9.08
N PHE A 41 -3.15 -15.46 8.76
CA PHE A 41 -4.07 -14.91 9.77
C PHE A 41 -4.73 -16.03 10.57
N ASP A 42 -5.19 -17.09 9.89
CA ASP A 42 -5.81 -18.26 10.52
C ASP A 42 -4.84 -19.02 11.41
N ALA A 43 -3.58 -19.18 11.00
CA ALA A 43 -2.52 -19.79 11.81
C ALA A 43 -2.27 -19.06 13.13
N ARG A 44 -2.43 -17.72 13.14
CA ARG A 44 -2.35 -16.90 14.35
C ARG A 44 -3.67 -16.73 15.08
N LYS A 45 -4.75 -17.35 14.59
CA LYS A 45 -6.12 -17.20 15.11
C LYS A 45 -6.57 -15.73 15.17
N VAL A 46 -6.19 -14.94 14.17
CA VAL A 46 -6.57 -13.53 14.03
C VAL A 46 -7.48 -13.38 12.81
N LYS A 47 -8.62 -12.71 12.98
CA LYS A 47 -9.51 -12.26 11.91
C LYS A 47 -9.48 -10.73 11.81
N PRO A 48 -9.79 -10.12 10.65
CA PRO A 48 -9.87 -8.66 10.50
C PRO A 48 -10.74 -7.98 11.57
N ASP A 49 -11.84 -8.61 11.98
CA ASP A 49 -12.75 -8.08 13.01
C ASP A 49 -12.17 -8.06 14.41
N ASN A 50 -11.09 -8.80 14.68
CA ASN A 50 -10.41 -8.78 15.97
C ASN A 50 -9.57 -7.51 16.17
N ILE A 51 -9.28 -6.75 15.10
CA ILE A 51 -8.53 -5.50 15.17
C ILE A 51 -9.49 -4.38 15.61
N LYS A 52 -9.39 -3.93 16.86
CA LYS A 52 -10.27 -2.89 17.43
C LYS A 52 -9.58 -1.54 17.56
N ASN A 53 -8.26 -1.53 17.65
CA ASN A 53 -7.44 -0.32 17.73
C ASN A 53 -6.10 -0.53 16.99
N LEU A 54 -5.26 0.51 16.92
CA LEU A 54 -3.97 0.44 16.23
C LEU A 54 -2.90 -0.39 16.97
N LYS A 55 -3.05 -0.65 18.27
CA LYS A 55 -2.12 -1.54 18.99
C LYS A 55 -2.31 -3.00 18.58
N ASP A 56 -3.50 -3.39 18.13
CA ASP A 56 -3.78 -4.74 17.65
C ASP A 56 -2.97 -5.14 16.39
N LEU A 57 -2.27 -4.20 15.73
CA LEU A 57 -1.37 -4.52 14.61
C LEU A 57 -0.29 -5.54 15.02
N GLU A 58 0.16 -5.54 16.26
CA GLU A 58 1.20 -6.46 16.78
C GLU A 58 0.79 -7.94 16.67
N ARG A 59 -0.52 -8.21 16.56
CA ARG A 59 -1.07 -9.57 16.42
C ARG A 59 -0.92 -10.10 15.00
N LEU A 60 -0.77 -9.23 14.00
CA LEU A 60 -0.71 -9.61 12.59
C LEU A 60 0.63 -10.28 12.24
N PRO A 61 0.63 -11.26 11.33
CA PRO A 61 1.87 -11.83 10.82
C PRO A 61 2.65 -10.82 9.97
N PHE A 62 3.98 -10.94 9.99
CA PHE A 62 4.84 -10.21 9.06
C PHE A 62 4.74 -10.82 7.65
N THR A 63 4.97 -9.99 6.64
CA THR A 63 5.24 -10.44 5.26
C THR A 63 6.72 -10.23 4.98
N THR A 64 7.39 -11.31 4.60
CA THR A 64 8.83 -11.34 4.35
C THR A 64 9.15 -11.21 2.87
N ARG A 65 10.45 -11.11 2.54
CA ARG A 65 10.89 -11.08 1.14
C ARG A 65 10.67 -12.44 0.47
N GLU A 66 10.80 -13.50 1.23
CA GLU A 66 10.64 -14.89 0.82
C GLU A 66 9.18 -15.15 0.42
N ASP A 67 8.23 -14.66 1.22
CA ASP A 67 6.80 -14.75 0.90
C ASP A 67 6.48 -14.09 -0.44
N LEU A 68 6.99 -12.87 -0.66
CA LEU A 68 6.79 -12.14 -1.92
C LEU A 68 7.40 -12.85 -3.12
N ARG A 69 8.54 -13.53 -2.95
CA ARG A 69 9.16 -14.34 -4.01
C ARG A 69 8.34 -15.59 -4.30
N ALA A 70 7.80 -16.26 -3.28
CA ALA A 70 6.98 -17.45 -3.43
C ALA A 70 5.66 -17.16 -4.16
N GLY A 71 5.06 -15.99 -3.91
CA GLY A 71 3.87 -15.53 -4.63
C GLY A 71 4.14 -14.84 -5.97
N TYR A 72 5.35 -14.89 -6.52
CA TYR A 72 5.65 -14.24 -7.78
C TYR A 72 4.86 -14.84 -8.97
N PRO A 73 4.38 -14.03 -9.93
CA PRO A 73 4.26 -12.57 -9.91
C PRO A 73 2.90 -12.08 -9.40
N TYR A 74 1.92 -12.98 -9.21
CA TYR A 74 0.50 -12.63 -9.07
C TYR A 74 -0.13 -13.04 -7.73
N GLY A 75 0.58 -13.80 -6.90
CA GLY A 75 0.04 -14.43 -5.69
C GLY A 75 -0.49 -13.46 -4.63
N PHE A 76 -0.14 -12.18 -4.71
CA PHE A 76 -0.59 -11.12 -3.79
C PHE A 76 -1.60 -10.14 -4.41
N LEU A 77 -2.05 -10.37 -5.65
CA LEU A 77 -2.99 -9.48 -6.30
C LEU A 77 -4.37 -9.53 -5.63
N THR A 78 -4.99 -8.36 -5.48
CA THR A 78 -6.38 -8.22 -4.99
C THR A 78 -7.35 -7.70 -6.06
N SER A 79 -6.84 -7.55 -7.28
CA SER A 79 -7.52 -7.05 -8.48
C SER A 79 -7.24 -7.98 -9.66
N SER A 80 -8.13 -8.01 -10.65
CA SER A 80 -7.91 -8.72 -11.90
C SER A 80 -6.76 -8.08 -12.71
N LEU A 81 -6.08 -8.88 -13.54
CA LEU A 81 -5.02 -8.39 -14.42
C LEU A 81 -5.50 -7.27 -15.36
N SER A 82 -6.74 -7.33 -15.84
CA SER A 82 -7.37 -6.30 -16.68
C SER A 82 -7.48 -4.91 -16.02
N ARG A 83 -7.33 -4.82 -14.70
CA ARG A 83 -7.34 -3.54 -13.96
C ARG A 83 -5.95 -3.00 -13.65
N LEU A 84 -4.90 -3.74 -14.00
CA LEU A 84 -3.51 -3.37 -13.74
C LEU A 84 -2.98 -2.60 -14.95
N VAL A 85 -2.38 -1.44 -14.69
CA VAL A 85 -1.91 -0.51 -15.72
C VAL A 85 -0.40 -0.31 -15.70
N ARG A 86 0.29 -0.86 -14.68
CA ARG A 86 1.73 -0.72 -14.51
C ARG A 86 2.33 -1.89 -13.74
N LEU A 87 3.52 -2.31 -14.14
CA LEU A 87 4.37 -3.28 -13.45
C LEU A 87 5.71 -2.62 -13.16
N HIS A 88 6.15 -2.63 -11.90
CA HIS A 88 7.53 -2.34 -11.52
C HIS A 88 8.18 -3.61 -10.99
N THR A 89 9.47 -3.78 -11.28
CA THR A 89 10.28 -4.86 -10.74
C THR A 89 11.43 -4.29 -9.93
N SER A 90 11.77 -4.93 -8.82
CA SER A 90 13.02 -4.60 -8.11
C SER A 90 14.21 -5.06 -8.93
N THR A 91 15.29 -4.27 -8.97
CA THR A 91 16.60 -4.67 -9.51
C THR A 91 17.08 -5.93 -8.78
N GLY A 92 16.93 -7.08 -9.44
CA GLY A 92 17.14 -8.41 -8.85
C GLY A 92 18.62 -8.72 -8.69
N THR A 93 19.29 -8.12 -7.72
CA THR A 93 20.72 -8.41 -7.45
C THR A 93 20.95 -9.76 -6.75
N THR A 94 19.89 -10.41 -6.25
CA THR A 94 19.93 -11.61 -5.40
C THR A 94 18.79 -12.60 -5.74
N GLY A 95 18.52 -12.82 -7.02
CA GLY A 95 17.56 -13.83 -7.53
C GLY A 95 16.28 -13.26 -8.16
N LYS A 96 15.18 -14.04 -8.15
CA LYS A 96 13.89 -13.65 -8.77
C LYS A 96 13.45 -12.26 -8.27
N PRO A 97 13.20 -11.30 -9.19
CA PRO A 97 12.80 -9.95 -8.82
C PRO A 97 11.41 -9.94 -8.17
N LYS A 98 11.14 -8.94 -7.33
CA LYS A 98 9.79 -8.70 -6.81
C LYS A 98 9.00 -7.96 -7.88
N ALA A 99 7.85 -8.52 -8.30
CA ALA A 99 6.90 -7.84 -9.17
C ALA A 99 5.87 -7.08 -8.33
N VAL A 100 5.69 -5.79 -8.62
CA VAL A 100 4.64 -4.96 -8.02
C VAL A 100 3.79 -4.39 -9.13
N LEU A 101 2.49 -4.71 -9.09
CA LEU A 101 1.54 -4.27 -10.11
C LEU A 101 0.55 -3.27 -9.51
N PHE A 102 0.21 -2.25 -10.30
CA PHE A 102 -0.59 -1.12 -9.86
C PHE A 102 -1.85 -0.99 -10.70
N THR A 103 -2.97 -0.68 -10.03
CA THR A 103 -4.16 -0.15 -10.71
C THR A 103 -3.98 1.34 -10.98
N GLN A 104 -4.80 1.92 -11.87
CA GLN A 104 -4.78 3.37 -12.12
C GLN A 104 -4.94 4.17 -10.82
N LYS A 105 -5.83 3.71 -9.93
CA LYS A 105 -6.05 4.35 -8.62
C LYS A 105 -4.80 4.34 -7.75
N ASP A 106 -3.98 3.30 -7.82
CA ASP A 106 -2.73 3.24 -7.05
C ASP A 106 -1.70 4.22 -7.61
N ILE A 107 -1.64 4.37 -8.95
CA ILE A 107 -0.80 5.39 -9.60
C ILE A 107 -1.23 6.81 -9.20
N ASP A 108 -2.53 7.10 -9.23
CA ASP A 108 -3.05 8.42 -8.84
C ASP A 108 -2.75 8.72 -7.36
N GLN A 109 -2.79 7.71 -6.49
CA GLN A 109 -2.44 7.85 -5.07
C GLN A 109 -0.95 8.08 -4.87
N ALA A 110 -0.09 7.34 -5.60
CA ALA A 110 1.35 7.53 -5.57
C ALA A 110 1.73 8.94 -6.04
N ALA A 111 1.14 9.41 -7.14
CA ALA A 111 1.36 10.77 -7.65
C ALA A 111 0.98 11.83 -6.59
N ARG A 112 -0.20 11.71 -5.96
CA ARG A 112 -0.61 12.63 -4.88
C ARG A 112 0.34 12.63 -3.69
N LEU A 113 0.83 11.45 -3.28
CA LEU A 113 1.79 11.36 -2.18
C LEU A 113 3.12 12.02 -2.54
N ILE A 114 3.63 11.79 -3.76
CA ILE A 114 4.86 12.41 -4.25
C ILE A 114 4.71 13.92 -4.33
N THR A 115 3.60 14.42 -4.89
CA THR A 115 3.32 15.88 -4.94
C THR A 115 3.29 16.48 -3.54
N ARG A 116 2.63 15.83 -2.57
CA ARG A 116 2.64 16.27 -1.17
C ARG A 116 4.06 16.34 -0.60
N SER A 117 4.88 15.31 -0.84
CA SER A 117 6.28 15.29 -0.42
C SER A 117 7.09 16.43 -1.04
N MET A 118 6.88 16.75 -2.31
CA MET A 118 7.54 17.86 -2.98
C MET A 118 7.08 19.21 -2.41
N SER A 119 5.78 19.39 -2.17
CA SER A 119 5.27 20.63 -1.56
C SER A 119 5.84 20.88 -0.15
N MET A 120 6.11 19.81 0.62
CA MET A 120 6.77 19.93 1.93
C MET A 120 8.22 20.45 1.84
N THR A 121 8.88 20.38 0.68
CA THR A 121 10.22 20.98 0.47
C THR A 121 10.15 22.43 0.02
N GLY A 122 8.96 23.04 -0.01
CA GLY A 122 8.73 24.39 -0.53
C GLY A 122 8.51 24.46 -2.04
N ALA A 123 8.52 23.32 -2.75
CA ALA A 123 8.28 23.31 -4.18
C ALA A 123 6.82 23.68 -4.51
N GLY A 124 6.65 24.58 -5.48
CA GLY A 124 5.37 25.10 -5.94
C GLY A 124 5.09 24.84 -7.42
N PRO A 125 3.90 25.23 -7.90
CA PRO A 125 3.47 25.01 -9.29
C PRO A 125 4.34 25.71 -10.35
N GLU A 126 5.03 26.79 -9.97
CA GLU A 126 5.85 27.61 -10.89
C GLU A 126 7.32 27.16 -10.95
N ASP A 127 7.71 26.16 -10.14
CA ASP A 127 9.10 25.71 -10.08
C ASP A 127 9.47 24.77 -11.23
N VAL A 128 10.72 24.86 -11.68
CA VAL A 128 11.29 23.91 -12.64
C VAL A 128 11.93 22.73 -11.89
N PHE A 129 11.38 21.53 -12.08
CA PHE A 129 11.91 20.31 -11.45
C PHE A 129 12.75 19.47 -12.42
N GLN A 130 14.04 19.33 -12.12
CA GLN A 130 14.92 18.40 -12.84
C GLN A 130 14.82 16.99 -12.21
N ASN A 131 14.10 16.08 -12.87
CA ASN A 131 14.02 14.69 -12.41
C ASN A 131 15.27 13.90 -12.79
N MET A 132 16.15 13.68 -11.81
CA MET A 132 17.39 12.90 -11.98
C MET A 132 17.24 11.42 -11.59
N MET A 133 16.01 10.97 -11.29
CA MET A 133 15.75 9.56 -11.00
C MET A 133 15.74 8.74 -12.29
N SER A 134 16.23 7.49 -12.21
CA SER A 134 16.12 6.56 -13.32
C SER A 134 14.66 6.22 -13.61
N TYR A 135 14.30 6.19 -14.89
CA TYR A 135 12.97 5.80 -15.36
C TYR A 135 12.79 4.29 -15.49
N GLY A 136 13.87 3.51 -15.34
CA GLY A 136 13.82 2.04 -15.38
C GLY A 136 13.24 1.47 -16.67
N LEU A 137 13.46 2.16 -17.81
CA LEU A 137 13.07 1.73 -19.16
C LEU A 137 13.85 0.48 -19.60
#